data_AF-A0A8C8RLD1-F1
#
_entry.id   AF-A0A8C8RLD1-F1
#
_cell.length_a   1.000
_cell.length_b   1.000
_cell.length_c   1.000
_cell.angle_alpha   90.00
_cell.angle_beta   90.00
_cell.angle_gamma   90.00
#
_symmetry.space_group_name_H-M   'P 1'
#
loop_
_entity.id
_entity.type
_entity.pdbx_description
1 polymer ?
#
loop_
_entity_poly.entity_id
_entity_poly.type
_entity_poly.pdbx_seq_one_letter_code
_entity_poly.pdbx_strand_id
1 'polypeptide(L)'
;GMQSPLTTPLLALTVLPQQVCAQLCRTPCYCPWIPPHCPPSSPLVLDGCGCCRICARRLGEPCNRINVCDRSQGLICDYTDAHLGRGGTCNFEEGDDSCEVNGKVYQDGEVFQPSCKIQCRCSGGSFTCVPLCSEDVRLPTPDCPHPKRVEVPGKCCQEWICERQNGHFLQDAMPGKPQRALVHFSSLCEEWSTEWSACSATCGMGISTRVSNQNRYCRLETQRRLCILRPCQTRDCYGNWQSLGGL
;
A
#
# COMPACT_ATOMS: atom_id res chain seq x y z
N GLY A 1 65.56 -19.13 -73.06
CA GLY A 1 65.35 -18.01 -72.11
C GLY A 1 63.92 -18.11 -71.62
N MET A 2 63.75 -18.41 -70.35
CA MET A 2 62.48 -18.76 -69.70
C MET A 2 61.50 -17.58 -69.68
N GLN A 3 60.25 -17.85 -70.04
CA GLN A 3 59.11 -16.93 -69.96
C GLN A 3 58.70 -16.74 -68.49
N SER A 4 58.62 -15.48 -68.04
CA SER A 4 58.11 -15.10 -66.73
C SER A 4 56.57 -15.02 -66.75
N PRO A 5 55.86 -15.49 -65.70
CA PRO A 5 54.42 -15.67 -65.73
C PRO A 5 53.64 -14.44 -65.24
N LEU A 6 52.42 -14.27 -65.76
CA LEU A 6 51.34 -13.53 -65.09
C LEU A 6 51.01 -14.24 -63.77
N THR A 7 50.90 -13.50 -62.66
CA THR A 7 50.22 -13.99 -61.45
C THR A 7 49.53 -12.84 -60.73
N THR A 8 48.28 -13.11 -60.37
CA THR A 8 47.21 -12.26 -59.87
C THR A 8 47.45 -11.62 -58.49
N PRO A 9 46.77 -10.52 -58.14
CA PRO A 9 46.87 -9.91 -56.82
C PRO A 9 46.09 -10.76 -55.79
N LEU A 10 46.80 -11.31 -54.80
CA LEU A 10 46.18 -11.89 -53.62
C LEU A 10 45.69 -10.75 -52.71
N LEU A 11 44.36 -10.60 -52.64
CA LEU A 11 43.68 -9.84 -51.60
C LEU A 11 44.04 -10.42 -50.23
N ALA A 12 44.90 -9.72 -49.49
CA ALA A 12 45.13 -10.00 -48.08
C ALA A 12 43.87 -9.63 -47.29
N LEU A 13 43.07 -10.63 -46.95
CA LEU A 13 41.98 -10.52 -45.96
C LEU A 13 42.61 -10.13 -44.62
N THR A 14 42.56 -8.84 -44.29
CA THR A 14 42.87 -8.35 -42.96
C THR A 14 41.82 -8.92 -42.00
N VAL A 15 42.24 -9.87 -41.17
CA VAL A 15 41.46 -10.37 -40.03
C VAL A 15 41.23 -9.17 -39.10
N LEU A 16 39.99 -8.68 -39.06
CA LEU A 16 39.56 -7.72 -38.06
C LEU A 16 39.78 -8.36 -36.67
N PRO A 17 40.35 -7.63 -35.69
CA PRO A 17 40.51 -8.18 -34.35
C PRO A 17 39.10 -8.49 -33.84
N GLN A 18 38.84 -9.77 -33.54
CA GLN A 18 37.62 -10.16 -32.86
C GLN A 18 37.55 -9.35 -31.57
N GLN A 19 36.54 -8.49 -31.50
CA GLN A 19 36.19 -7.74 -30.32
C GLN A 19 35.87 -8.77 -29.24
N VAL A 20 36.87 -9.07 -28.39
CA VAL A 20 36.69 -9.96 -27.25
C VAL A 20 35.70 -9.24 -26.35
N CYS A 21 34.43 -9.65 -26.37
CA CYS A 21 33.47 -9.23 -25.38
C CYS A 21 34.11 -9.44 -24.01
N ALA A 22 34.22 -8.38 -23.22
CA ALA A 22 34.67 -8.45 -21.84
C ALA A 22 33.68 -9.34 -21.06
N GLN A 23 33.93 -10.65 -21.04
CA GLN A 23 33.23 -11.54 -20.14
C GLN A 23 33.76 -11.24 -18.74
N LEU A 24 33.01 -10.40 -18.03
CA LEU A 24 33.35 -9.94 -16.69
C LEU A 24 33.49 -11.10 -15.69
N CYS A 25 32.83 -12.22 -15.98
CA CYS A 25 32.95 -13.50 -15.28
C CYS A 25 33.73 -14.49 -16.15
N ARG A 26 34.78 -15.11 -15.58
CA ARG A 26 35.54 -16.17 -16.25
C ARG A 26 34.88 -17.53 -16.01
N THR A 27 34.77 -18.31 -17.07
CA THR A 27 34.39 -19.72 -17.03
C THR A 27 35.49 -20.57 -17.68
N PRO A 28 36.08 -21.57 -16.99
CA PRO A 28 35.78 -22.02 -15.63
C PRO A 28 36.23 -21.01 -14.56
N CYS A 29 35.65 -21.09 -13.38
CA CYS A 29 36.03 -20.23 -12.26
C CYS A 29 37.35 -20.64 -11.65
N TYR A 30 38.13 -19.66 -11.21
CA TYR A 30 39.38 -19.88 -10.48
C TYR A 30 39.26 -19.25 -9.10
N CYS A 31 38.86 -20.05 -8.11
CA CYS A 31 38.66 -19.61 -6.74
C CYS A 31 39.78 -20.10 -5.82
N PRO A 32 40.13 -19.35 -4.76
CA PRO A 32 41.05 -19.84 -3.74
C PRO A 32 40.45 -21.07 -3.04
N TRP A 33 41.28 -22.09 -2.83
CA TRP A 33 40.88 -23.33 -2.16
C TRP A 33 40.42 -23.11 -0.71
N ILE A 34 41.02 -22.13 -0.03
CA ILE A 34 40.67 -21.75 1.33
C ILE A 34 39.80 -20.49 1.27
N PRO A 35 38.55 -20.53 1.79
CA PRO A 35 37.70 -19.36 1.85
C PRO A 35 38.29 -18.27 2.75
N PRO A 36 38.08 -16.98 2.44
CA PRO A 36 38.57 -15.89 3.26
C PRO A 36 37.90 -15.86 4.64
N HIS A 37 38.64 -15.41 5.65
CA HIS A 37 38.08 -15.05 6.95
C HIS A 37 37.52 -13.63 6.88
N CYS A 38 36.20 -13.51 7.04
CA CYS A 38 35.53 -12.22 6.97
C CYS A 38 35.54 -11.48 8.32
N PRO A 39 35.59 -10.13 8.30
CA PRO A 39 35.53 -9.34 9.52
C PRO A 39 34.17 -9.55 10.22
N PRO A 40 34.09 -9.24 11.53
CA PRO A 40 32.81 -9.27 12.25
C PRO A 40 31.77 -8.43 11.51
N SER A 41 30.52 -8.91 11.43
CA SER A 41 29.40 -8.29 10.68
C SER A 41 29.49 -8.28 9.14
N SER A 42 30.46 -8.99 8.54
CA SER A 42 30.48 -9.28 7.10
C SER A 42 30.37 -10.79 6.88
N PRO A 43 29.26 -11.29 6.30
CA PRO A 43 29.11 -12.72 6.02
C PRO A 43 29.93 -13.15 4.81
N LEU A 44 30.23 -14.44 4.77
CA LEU A 44 30.82 -15.09 3.60
C LEU A 44 29.70 -15.39 2.58
N VAL A 45 29.80 -14.82 1.38
CA VAL A 45 28.82 -14.92 0.30
C VAL A 45 29.49 -15.34 -1.00
N LEU A 46 28.71 -15.63 -2.04
CA LEU A 46 29.25 -15.82 -3.38
C LEU A 46 29.50 -14.47 -4.07
N ASP A 47 30.51 -14.41 -4.92
CA ASP A 47 30.74 -13.28 -5.81
C ASP A 47 29.55 -13.07 -6.77
N GLY A 48 29.52 -11.94 -7.47
CA GLY A 48 28.42 -11.64 -8.41
C GLY A 48 28.43 -12.52 -9.67
N CYS A 49 29.42 -13.38 -9.83
CA CYS A 49 29.45 -14.46 -10.83
C CYS A 49 28.85 -15.77 -10.28
N GLY A 50 28.52 -15.84 -8.99
CA GLY A 50 27.95 -17.00 -8.34
C GLY A 50 28.95 -18.13 -8.07
N CYS A 51 30.25 -17.84 -8.01
CA CYS A 51 31.28 -18.87 -8.05
C CYS A 51 32.23 -18.87 -6.86
N CYS A 52 32.94 -17.76 -6.62
CA CYS A 52 33.94 -17.71 -5.56
C CYS A 52 33.34 -17.18 -4.26
N ARG A 53 33.78 -17.76 -3.12
CA ARG A 53 33.42 -17.25 -1.79
C ARG A 53 34.21 -15.98 -1.49
N ILE A 54 33.50 -14.90 -1.20
CA ILE A 54 34.04 -13.60 -0.86
C ILE A 54 33.35 -13.05 0.39
N CYS A 55 33.93 -12.03 1.01
CA CYS A 55 33.26 -11.31 2.09
C CYS A 55 32.30 -10.29 1.51
N ALA A 56 31.07 -10.26 2.02
CA ALA A 56 30.06 -9.32 1.58
C ALA A 56 30.46 -7.89 1.96
N ARG A 57 30.23 -6.96 1.03
CA ARG A 57 30.53 -5.54 1.22
C ARG A 57 29.49 -4.87 2.12
N ARG A 58 29.96 -4.01 3.01
CA ARG A 58 29.13 -3.31 4.01
C ARG A 58 28.69 -1.94 3.50
N LEU A 59 27.77 -1.29 4.23
CA LEU A 59 27.28 0.05 3.91
C LEU A 59 28.45 1.02 3.69
N GLY A 60 28.43 1.75 2.57
CA GLY A 60 29.47 2.70 2.17
C GLY A 60 30.71 2.08 1.54
N GLU A 61 30.84 0.75 1.47
CA GLU A 61 31.97 0.09 0.82
C GLU A 61 31.82 0.02 -0.70
N PRO A 62 32.93 0.06 -1.46
CA PRO A 62 32.89 -0.07 -2.91
C PRO A 62 32.47 -1.48 -3.31
N CYS A 63 31.50 -1.56 -4.21
CA CYS A 63 30.96 -2.79 -4.76
C CYS A 63 31.02 -2.76 -6.29
N ASN A 64 30.91 -3.92 -6.92
CA ASN A 64 30.80 -4.03 -8.36
C ASN A 64 30.13 -5.36 -8.72
N ARG A 65 30.13 -5.73 -10.00
CA ARG A 65 29.54 -6.99 -10.46
C ARG A 65 30.23 -8.26 -9.92
N ILE A 66 31.38 -8.16 -9.25
CA ILE A 66 32.08 -9.28 -8.60
C ILE A 66 31.98 -9.15 -7.08
N ASN A 67 32.30 -7.98 -6.53
CA ASN A 67 32.21 -7.67 -5.11
C ASN A 67 30.79 -7.23 -4.74
N VAL A 68 30.01 -8.14 -4.15
CA VAL A 68 28.60 -7.90 -3.82
C VAL A 68 28.41 -7.35 -2.40
N CYS A 69 27.33 -6.61 -2.19
CA CYS A 69 26.92 -6.08 -0.89
C CYS A 69 26.25 -7.16 -0.03
N ASP A 70 26.25 -6.94 1.29
CA ASP A 70 25.55 -7.81 2.25
C ASP A 70 24.03 -7.65 2.14
N ARG A 71 23.42 -8.48 1.29
CA ARG A 71 21.97 -8.55 1.12
C ARG A 71 21.22 -8.95 2.39
N SER A 72 21.86 -9.65 3.34
CA SER A 72 21.19 -10.00 4.60
C SER A 72 20.90 -8.76 5.47
N GLN A 73 21.59 -7.66 5.22
CA GLN A 73 21.39 -6.35 5.83
C GLN A 73 20.58 -5.39 4.94
N GLY A 74 20.01 -5.87 3.82
CA GLY A 74 19.23 -5.03 2.90
C GLY A 74 20.08 -4.07 2.06
N LEU A 75 21.38 -4.37 1.87
CA LEU A 75 22.27 -3.54 1.07
C LEU A 75 22.26 -3.94 -0.40
N ILE A 76 22.17 -2.94 -1.28
CA ILE A 76 22.31 -3.08 -2.74
C ILE A 76 23.48 -2.25 -3.25
N CYS A 77 24.09 -2.69 -4.35
CA CYS A 77 25.17 -1.96 -4.98
C CYS A 77 24.61 -0.81 -5.83
N ASP A 78 24.74 0.41 -5.32
CA ASP A 78 24.28 1.64 -5.94
C ASP A 78 25.36 2.22 -6.86
N TYR A 79 25.01 2.38 -8.14
CA TYR A 79 25.90 2.87 -9.19
C TYR A 79 25.60 4.32 -9.60
N THR A 80 24.70 5.03 -8.92
CA THR A 80 24.28 6.39 -9.27
C THR A 80 25.45 7.38 -9.30
N ASP A 81 26.42 7.23 -8.40
CA ASP A 81 27.64 8.05 -8.34
C ASP A 81 28.88 7.36 -8.96
N ALA A 82 28.66 6.35 -9.82
CA ALA A 82 29.74 5.59 -10.45
C ALA A 82 30.45 6.43 -11.54
N HIS A 83 31.41 7.25 -11.15
CA HIS A 83 32.29 7.91 -12.10
C HIS A 83 33.15 6.89 -12.87
N LEU A 84 33.06 6.93 -14.21
CA LEU A 84 34.02 6.35 -15.15
C LEU A 84 34.50 4.90 -14.82
N GLY A 85 33.54 3.98 -14.69
CA GLY A 85 33.83 2.53 -14.69
C GLY A 85 34.38 1.95 -13.37
N ARG A 86 34.35 2.70 -12.27
CA ARG A 86 34.88 2.30 -10.96
C ARG A 86 33.77 1.85 -9.99
N GLY A 87 33.01 0.82 -10.36
CA GLY A 87 32.05 0.18 -9.43
C GLY A 87 30.98 1.13 -8.87
N GLY A 88 30.18 0.63 -7.93
CA GLY A 88 29.23 1.40 -7.14
C GLY A 88 29.62 1.39 -5.66
N THR A 89 28.70 1.86 -4.82
CA THR A 89 28.83 1.84 -3.35
C THR A 89 27.66 1.08 -2.75
N CYS A 90 27.88 0.29 -1.71
CA CYS A 90 26.78 -0.39 -1.03
C CYS A 90 25.94 0.59 -0.25
N ASN A 91 24.69 0.77 -0.65
CA ASN A 91 23.68 1.57 0.05
C ASN A 91 22.51 0.67 0.47
N PHE A 92 21.67 1.16 1.37
CA PHE A 92 20.38 0.50 1.57
C PHE A 92 19.60 0.52 0.26
N GLU A 93 18.81 -0.52 0.05
CA GLU A 93 17.76 -0.45 -0.96
C GLU A 93 16.87 0.75 -0.57
N GLU A 94 16.94 1.84 -1.35
CA GLU A 94 15.91 2.86 -1.33
C GLU A 94 14.63 2.11 -1.63
N GLY A 95 13.82 1.89 -0.60
CA GLY A 95 12.48 1.35 -0.78
C GLY A 95 11.83 2.21 -1.84
N ASP A 96 11.19 1.57 -2.81
CA ASP A 96 10.35 2.31 -3.72
C ASP A 96 9.25 2.95 -2.85
N ASP A 97 9.42 4.23 -2.49
CA ASP A 97 8.44 5.00 -1.74
C ASP A 97 7.16 5.19 -2.57
N SER A 98 7.13 4.62 -3.78
CA SER A 98 5.94 4.44 -4.57
C SER A 98 4.91 3.54 -3.90
N CYS A 99 3.66 3.85 -4.18
CA CYS A 99 2.50 3.14 -3.71
C CYS A 99 1.89 2.36 -4.86
N GLU A 100 1.68 1.06 -4.70
CA GLU A 100 0.87 0.29 -5.65
C GLU A 100 -0.59 0.23 -5.19
N VAL A 101 -1.49 0.84 -5.97
CA VAL A 101 -2.93 0.83 -5.68
C VAL A 101 -3.67 0.30 -6.90
N ASN A 102 -4.34 -0.85 -6.74
CA ASN A 102 -5.06 -1.56 -7.81
C ASN A 102 -4.20 -1.87 -9.04
N GLY A 103 -2.92 -2.26 -8.86
CA GLY A 103 -2.00 -2.57 -9.95
C GLY A 103 -1.42 -1.37 -10.68
N LYS A 104 -1.65 -0.14 -10.18
CA LYS A 104 -1.04 1.08 -10.68
C LYS A 104 -0.08 1.64 -9.63
N VAL A 105 1.13 1.97 -10.06
CA VAL A 105 2.20 2.53 -9.23
C VAL A 105 2.10 4.06 -9.22
N TYR A 106 2.19 4.66 -8.04
CA TYR A 106 2.14 6.11 -7.79
C TYR A 106 3.41 6.54 -7.05
N GLN A 107 4.06 7.62 -7.45
CA GLN A 107 5.30 8.07 -6.80
C GLN A 107 5.06 8.73 -5.44
N ASP A 108 6.10 8.81 -4.60
CA ASP A 108 6.01 9.52 -3.33
C ASP A 108 5.52 10.97 -3.53
N GLY A 109 4.54 11.36 -2.72
CA GLY A 109 3.88 12.66 -2.82
C GLY A 109 2.81 12.78 -3.91
N GLU A 110 2.68 11.80 -4.81
CA GLU A 110 1.67 11.80 -5.88
C GLU A 110 0.25 11.74 -5.30
N VAL A 111 -0.63 12.56 -5.85
CA VAL A 111 -2.05 12.64 -5.47
C VAL A 111 -2.90 12.08 -6.60
N PHE A 112 -3.79 11.15 -6.25
CA PHE A 112 -4.67 10.48 -7.21
C PHE A 112 -6.10 10.38 -6.67
N GLN A 113 -7.06 10.30 -7.57
CA GLN A 113 -8.49 10.32 -7.24
C GLN A 113 -9.17 9.04 -7.77
N PRO A 114 -9.23 7.95 -6.99
CA PRO A 114 -9.79 6.68 -7.46
C PRO A 114 -11.29 6.75 -7.78
N SER A 115 -12.00 7.71 -7.19
CA SER A 115 -13.38 8.04 -7.57
C SER A 115 -13.63 9.51 -7.30
N CYS A 116 -14.66 10.09 -7.90
CA CYS A 116 -15.00 11.48 -7.64
C CYS A 116 -15.28 11.78 -6.14
N LYS A 117 -15.55 10.76 -5.31
CA LYS A 117 -15.88 10.86 -3.88
C LYS A 117 -14.64 10.77 -2.95
N ILE A 118 -13.47 10.34 -3.46
CA ILE A 118 -12.28 10.02 -2.64
C ILE A 118 -11.01 10.52 -3.33
N GLN A 119 -10.14 11.20 -2.59
CA GLN A 119 -8.79 11.59 -3.03
C GLN A 119 -7.74 10.94 -2.13
N CYS A 120 -6.68 10.43 -2.72
CA CYS A 120 -5.59 9.76 -2.01
C CYS A 120 -4.25 10.40 -2.32
N ARG A 121 -3.28 10.28 -1.41
CA ARG A 121 -1.90 10.73 -1.55
C ARG A 121 -0.94 9.62 -1.16
N CYS A 122 0.03 9.34 -2.01
CA CYS A 122 1.14 8.42 -1.74
C CYS A 122 2.19 9.11 -0.84
N SER A 123 2.69 8.39 0.16
CA SER A 123 3.66 8.87 1.15
C SER A 123 4.42 7.69 1.76
N GLY A 124 5.71 7.56 1.44
CA GLY A 124 6.63 6.56 2.01
C GLY A 124 6.18 5.11 1.81
N GLY A 125 5.80 4.74 0.59
CA GLY A 125 5.35 3.39 0.25
C GLY A 125 3.93 3.03 0.70
N SER A 126 3.21 3.98 1.30
CA SER A 126 1.80 3.83 1.71
C SER A 126 0.94 5.00 1.24
N PHE A 127 -0.38 4.85 1.22
CA PHE A 127 -1.28 5.91 0.77
C PHE A 127 -2.30 6.29 1.84
N THR A 128 -2.65 7.58 1.87
CA THR A 128 -3.68 8.14 2.75
C THR A 128 -4.81 8.70 1.89
N CYS A 129 -6.06 8.40 2.25
CA CYS A 129 -7.23 8.86 1.50
C CYS A 129 -8.15 9.74 2.35
N VAL A 130 -8.74 10.76 1.73
CA VAL A 130 -9.71 11.67 2.32
C VAL A 130 -11.01 11.65 1.51
N PRO A 131 -12.18 11.65 2.17
CA PRO A 131 -13.46 11.79 1.47
C PRO A 131 -13.62 13.22 0.95
N LEU A 132 -14.12 13.36 -0.27
CA LEU A 132 -14.41 14.64 -0.92
C LEU A 132 -15.88 15.06 -0.79
N CYS A 133 -16.76 14.12 -0.51
CA CYS A 133 -18.17 14.38 -0.25
C CYS A 133 -18.42 14.60 1.25
N SER A 134 -19.39 15.46 1.57
CA SER A 134 -19.86 15.64 2.95
C SER A 134 -20.50 14.35 3.44
N GLU A 135 -20.09 13.90 4.63
CA GLU A 135 -20.66 12.75 5.35
C GLU A 135 -21.73 13.18 6.36
N ASP A 136 -22.24 14.41 6.24
CA ASP A 136 -23.16 14.99 7.22
C ASP A 136 -24.53 14.29 7.22
N VAL A 137 -25.13 14.21 8.41
CA VAL A 137 -26.45 13.62 8.66
C VAL A 137 -27.51 14.71 8.69
N ARG A 138 -28.58 14.57 7.88
CA ARG A 138 -29.74 15.47 7.93
C ARG A 138 -30.80 14.88 8.86
N LEU A 139 -31.13 15.62 9.92
CA LEU A 139 -32.22 15.26 10.83
C LEU A 139 -33.59 15.53 10.17
N PRO A 140 -34.63 14.76 10.53
CA PRO A 140 -36.01 15.11 10.23
C PRO A 140 -36.33 16.53 10.71
N THR A 141 -36.86 17.35 9.82
CA THR A 141 -37.39 18.68 10.14
C THR A 141 -38.89 18.72 9.83
N PRO A 142 -39.66 19.68 10.38
CA PRO A 142 -41.07 19.84 10.02
C PRO A 142 -41.30 19.91 8.50
N ASP A 143 -40.37 20.55 7.77
CA ASP A 143 -40.40 20.67 6.30
C ASP A 143 -39.89 19.41 5.56
N CYS A 144 -39.27 18.47 6.27
CA CYS A 144 -38.63 17.29 5.71
C CYS A 144 -38.65 16.15 6.75
N PRO A 145 -39.82 15.54 7.01
CA PRO A 145 -39.96 14.52 8.05
C PRO A 145 -39.24 13.21 7.71
N HIS A 146 -38.99 12.96 6.42
CA HIS A 146 -38.32 11.75 5.93
C HIS A 146 -37.15 12.12 5.00
N PRO A 147 -36.02 12.61 5.54
CA PRO A 147 -34.83 12.90 4.77
C PRO A 147 -34.18 11.60 4.29
N LYS A 148 -33.96 11.48 2.98
CA LYS A 148 -33.33 10.34 2.34
C LYS A 148 -32.12 10.80 1.54
N ARG A 149 -30.97 10.16 1.76
CA ARG A 149 -29.76 10.41 0.98
C ARG A 149 -29.83 9.55 -0.28
N VAL A 150 -29.82 10.20 -1.44
CA VAL A 150 -29.99 9.54 -2.74
C VAL A 150 -28.89 9.93 -3.71
N GLU A 151 -28.58 9.03 -4.64
CA GLU A 151 -27.71 9.33 -5.76
C GLU A 151 -28.49 10.14 -6.80
N VAL A 152 -27.98 11.32 -7.14
CA VAL A 152 -28.58 12.20 -8.14
C VAL A 152 -27.81 12.05 -9.45
N PRO A 153 -28.48 11.73 -10.58
CA PRO A 153 -27.82 11.60 -11.87
C PRO A 153 -27.00 12.85 -12.22
N GLY A 154 -25.73 12.67 -12.61
CA GLY A 154 -24.83 13.75 -12.99
C GLY A 154 -24.14 14.48 -11.82
N LYS A 155 -24.46 14.14 -10.56
CA LYS A 155 -23.75 14.65 -9.38
C LYS A 155 -22.82 13.59 -8.81
N CYS A 156 -21.64 14.02 -8.37
CA CYS A 156 -20.69 13.11 -7.71
C CYS A 156 -21.16 12.70 -6.31
N CYS A 157 -21.59 13.68 -5.51
CA CYS A 157 -22.01 13.47 -4.14
C CYS A 157 -23.52 13.22 -4.06
N GLN A 158 -23.91 12.44 -3.06
CA GLN A 158 -25.31 12.20 -2.75
C GLN A 158 -25.96 13.45 -2.17
N GLU A 159 -27.25 13.62 -2.43
CA GLU A 159 -28.02 14.73 -1.90
C GLU A 159 -29.16 14.23 -1.03
N TRP A 160 -29.59 15.11 -0.12
CA TRP A 160 -30.75 14.87 0.73
C TRP A 160 -32.01 15.27 -0.01
N ILE A 161 -32.90 14.31 -0.24
CA ILE A 161 -34.28 14.55 -0.69
C ILE A 161 -35.25 14.32 0.45
N CYS A 162 -36.43 14.93 0.35
CA CYS A 162 -37.51 14.78 1.32
C CYS A 162 -38.66 14.08 0.61
N GLU A 163 -38.92 12.82 0.98
CA GLU A 163 -40.04 12.07 0.42
C GLU A 163 -41.33 12.60 1.03
N ARG A 164 -42.15 13.30 0.23
CA ARG A 164 -43.52 13.65 0.64
C ARG A 164 -44.38 12.41 0.47
N GLN A 165 -44.86 11.82 1.57
CA GLN A 165 -46.00 10.93 1.49
C GLN A 165 -47.18 11.74 0.94
N ASN A 166 -47.68 11.39 -0.24
CA ASN A 166 -49.02 11.77 -0.64
C ASN A 166 -49.99 11.11 0.34
N GLY A 167 -50.29 11.80 1.43
CA GLY A 167 -51.26 11.40 2.43
C GLY A 167 -52.68 11.46 1.86
N HIS A 168 -53.06 10.45 1.10
CA HIS A 168 -54.46 10.00 1.06
C HIS A 168 -54.75 9.33 2.40
N PHE A 169 -55.11 10.13 3.41
CA PHE A 169 -55.87 9.64 4.56
C PHE A 169 -57.26 10.27 4.50
N LEU A 170 -58.22 9.36 4.35
CA LEU A 170 -59.63 9.60 4.09
C LEU A 170 -60.33 10.23 5.30
N GLN A 171 -61.18 11.22 5.00
CA GLN A 171 -62.59 11.34 5.40
C GLN A 171 -63.01 10.73 6.75
N ASP A 172 -63.35 11.59 7.72
CA ASP A 172 -64.65 11.63 8.43
C ASP A 172 -64.52 12.12 9.89
N ALA A 173 -64.99 13.34 10.17
CA ALA A 173 -65.50 13.71 11.49
C ALA A 173 -66.43 14.93 11.40
N MET A 174 -67.68 14.71 11.81
CA MET A 174 -68.81 15.65 11.89
C MET A 174 -68.53 16.93 12.70
N PRO A 175 -69.24 18.04 12.44
CA PRO A 175 -69.03 19.30 13.15
C PRO A 175 -69.78 19.32 14.49
N GLY A 176 -69.07 19.57 15.59
CA GLY A 176 -69.69 20.06 16.82
C GLY A 176 -69.14 19.47 18.12
N LYS A 177 -68.06 20.06 18.65
CA LYS A 177 -67.83 20.35 20.08
C LYS A 177 -66.46 21.03 20.27
N PRO A 178 -66.36 22.14 21.04
CA PRO A 178 -65.08 22.76 21.33
C PRO A 178 -64.50 22.08 22.58
N GLN A 179 -63.66 21.06 22.38
CA GLN A 179 -62.82 20.57 23.48
C GLN A 179 -61.44 21.22 23.37
N ARG A 180 -61.17 22.07 24.37
CA ARG A 180 -59.85 22.59 24.71
C ARG A 180 -58.90 21.40 24.87
N ALA A 181 -58.20 21.03 23.80
CA ALA A 181 -57.00 20.23 23.91
C ALA A 181 -55.91 21.15 24.46
N LEU A 182 -55.66 21.04 25.76
CA LEU A 182 -54.41 21.49 26.36
C LEU A 182 -53.30 20.82 25.56
N VAL A 183 -52.61 21.59 24.74
CA VAL A 183 -51.38 21.16 24.07
C VAL A 183 -50.35 21.00 25.17
N HIS A 184 -50.32 19.80 25.75
CA HIS A 184 -49.29 19.40 26.67
C HIS A 184 -48.04 19.20 25.84
N PHE A 185 -47.27 20.27 25.67
CA PHE A 185 -45.88 20.24 25.24
C PHE A 185 -45.06 19.44 26.28
N SER A 186 -45.14 18.13 26.21
CA SER A 186 -44.16 17.25 26.81
C SER A 186 -43.06 17.04 25.78
N SER A 187 -42.05 17.89 25.90
CA SER A 187 -40.67 17.61 25.56
C SER A 187 -40.28 16.22 26.05
N LEU A 188 -40.08 15.27 25.16
CA LEU A 188 -39.10 14.17 25.25
C LEU A 188 -39.10 13.55 23.84
N CYS A 189 -38.00 13.68 23.12
CA CYS A 189 -37.88 13.04 21.81
C CYS A 189 -38.09 11.53 21.94
N GLU A 190 -38.66 10.93 20.91
CA GLU A 190 -38.74 9.47 20.83
C GLU A 190 -37.32 8.89 20.73
N GLU A 191 -36.94 8.10 21.73
CA GLU A 191 -35.62 7.49 21.79
C GLU A 191 -35.44 6.49 20.66
N TRP A 192 -34.35 6.62 19.93
CA TRP A 192 -34.01 5.79 18.80
C TRP A 192 -32.51 5.54 18.76
N SER A 193 -32.13 4.30 18.49
CA SER A 193 -30.75 3.91 18.24
C SER A 193 -30.67 2.77 17.24
N THR A 194 -29.62 2.76 16.43
CA THR A 194 -29.26 1.58 15.65
C THR A 194 -28.63 0.52 16.54
N GLU A 195 -28.62 -0.72 16.05
CA GLU A 195 -27.69 -1.73 16.54
C GLU A 195 -26.23 -1.28 16.35
N TRP A 196 -25.34 -1.89 17.13
CA TRP A 196 -23.91 -1.66 17.01
C TRP A 196 -23.34 -2.32 15.76
N SER A 197 -22.43 -1.62 15.06
CA SER A 197 -21.66 -2.18 13.96
C SER A 197 -20.78 -3.35 14.43
N ALA A 198 -20.38 -4.19 13.48
CA ALA A 198 -19.28 -5.13 13.70
C ALA A 198 -18.02 -4.39 14.18
N CYS A 199 -17.15 -5.10 14.91
CA CYS A 199 -15.89 -4.55 15.40
C CYS A 199 -14.98 -4.22 14.21
N SER A 200 -14.29 -3.08 14.26
CA SER A 200 -13.35 -2.67 13.20
C SER A 200 -12.16 -3.62 13.04
N ALA A 201 -11.87 -4.42 14.07
CA ALA A 201 -10.85 -5.46 14.05
C ALA A 201 -11.51 -6.85 14.03
N THR A 202 -10.82 -7.86 13.51
CA THR A 202 -11.26 -9.27 13.54
C THR A 202 -10.64 -10.08 14.69
N CYS A 203 -9.63 -9.53 15.34
CA CYS A 203 -8.99 -10.02 16.57
C CYS A 203 -8.46 -8.84 17.38
N GLY A 204 -8.18 -9.04 18.67
CA GLY A 204 -7.66 -7.99 19.54
C GLY A 204 -8.67 -6.87 19.80
N MET A 205 -8.17 -5.65 19.97
CA MET A 205 -8.97 -4.47 20.31
C MET A 205 -9.38 -3.70 19.05
N GLY A 206 -10.62 -3.25 18.98
CA GLY A 206 -11.14 -2.43 17.88
C GLY A 206 -12.24 -1.49 18.34
N ILE A 207 -12.90 -0.85 17.38
CA ILE A 207 -13.97 0.13 17.62
C ILE A 207 -15.25 -0.36 16.97
N SER A 208 -16.36 -0.29 17.72
CA SER A 208 -17.72 -0.51 17.23
C SER A 208 -18.48 0.81 17.34
N THR A 209 -19.33 1.09 16.36
CA THR A 209 -20.06 2.35 16.25
C THR A 209 -21.55 2.12 16.17
N ARG A 210 -22.35 3.03 16.72
CA ARG A 210 -23.79 3.10 16.53
C ARG A 210 -24.23 4.56 16.40
N VAL A 211 -25.42 4.78 15.89
CA VAL A 211 -26.05 6.10 15.89
C VAL A 211 -27.17 6.11 16.92
N SER A 212 -27.21 7.09 17.81
CA SER A 212 -28.22 7.20 18.87
C SER A 212 -28.60 8.65 19.14
N ASN A 213 -29.88 8.92 19.43
CA ASN A 213 -30.35 10.23 19.87
C ASN A 213 -30.46 10.36 21.41
N GLN A 214 -29.89 9.40 22.15
CA GLN A 214 -29.86 9.36 23.62
C GLN A 214 -28.87 10.38 24.19
N ASN A 215 -29.16 11.66 23.97
CA ASN A 215 -28.51 12.78 24.65
C ASN A 215 -29.54 13.81 25.07
N ARG A 216 -29.12 14.72 25.96
CA ARG A 216 -29.99 15.77 26.53
C ARG A 216 -30.60 16.71 25.48
N TYR A 217 -30.08 16.68 24.26
CA TYR A 217 -30.48 17.54 23.16
C TYR A 217 -31.25 16.80 22.06
N CYS A 218 -31.53 15.50 22.24
CA CYS A 218 -32.24 14.66 21.27
C CYS A 218 -31.61 14.65 19.87
N ARG A 219 -30.28 14.74 19.79
CA ARG A 219 -29.51 14.78 18.54
C ARG A 219 -28.94 13.41 18.24
N LEU A 220 -29.07 12.95 17.01
CA LEU A 220 -28.37 11.74 16.59
C LEU A 220 -26.86 12.01 16.60
N GLU A 221 -26.15 11.25 17.42
CA GLU A 221 -24.69 11.29 17.54
C GLU A 221 -24.12 9.89 17.30
N THR A 222 -22.98 9.84 16.63
CA THR A 222 -22.22 8.60 16.49
C THR A 222 -21.54 8.29 17.81
N GLN A 223 -22.07 7.29 18.51
CA GLN A 223 -21.44 6.73 19.68
C GLN A 223 -20.42 5.68 19.26
N ARG A 224 -19.25 5.73 19.87
CA ARG A 224 -18.13 4.83 19.63
C ARG A 224 -17.80 4.10 20.92
N ARG A 225 -17.67 2.78 20.85
CA ARG A 225 -17.26 1.93 21.98
C ARG A 225 -16.07 1.07 21.60
N LEU A 226 -15.28 0.73 22.61
CA LEU A 226 -14.23 -0.27 22.48
C LEU A 226 -14.86 -1.66 22.35
N CYS A 227 -14.43 -2.43 21.36
CA CYS A 227 -14.72 -3.87 21.27
C CYS A 227 -13.41 -4.64 21.46
N ILE A 228 -13.48 -5.71 22.24
CA ILE A 228 -12.34 -6.60 22.49
C ILE A 228 -12.74 -7.97 21.97
N LEU A 229 -12.12 -8.38 20.87
CA LEU A 229 -12.21 -9.71 20.29
C LEU A 229 -11.10 -10.59 20.84
N ARG A 230 -11.13 -11.87 20.44
CA ARG A 230 -10.11 -12.86 20.81
C ARG A 230 -8.72 -12.28 20.51
N PRO A 231 -7.72 -12.47 21.39
CA PRO A 231 -6.36 -12.05 21.12
C PRO A 231 -5.95 -12.48 19.72
N CYS A 232 -5.33 -11.57 18.96
CA CYS A 232 -4.74 -11.95 17.70
C CYS A 232 -3.71 -13.04 18.00
N GLN A 233 -3.76 -14.14 17.25
CA GLN A 233 -2.65 -15.07 17.26
C GLN A 233 -1.44 -14.26 16.82
N THR A 234 -0.49 -14.05 17.72
CA THR A 234 0.87 -13.81 17.31
C THR A 234 1.21 -15.00 16.45
N ARG A 235 1.30 -14.79 15.13
CA ARG A 235 2.19 -15.63 14.35
C ARG A 235 3.55 -15.31 14.91
N ASP A 236 3.94 -16.08 15.92
CA ASP A 236 5.31 -16.17 16.35
C ASP A 236 6.11 -16.48 15.08
N CYS A 237 6.78 -15.47 14.54
CA CYS A 237 7.92 -15.67 13.67
C CYS A 237 9.09 -16.21 14.52
N TYR A 238 8.85 -17.24 15.31
CA TYR A 238 9.88 -18.16 15.74
C TYR A 238 9.85 -19.28 14.71
N GLY A 239 10.82 -19.21 13.78
CA GLY A 239 11.17 -20.35 12.96
C GLY A 239 11.40 -21.55 13.87
N ASN A 240 10.56 -22.56 13.71
CA ASN A 240 10.66 -23.79 14.45
C ASN A 240 11.84 -24.60 13.90
N TRP A 241 13.05 -24.27 14.36
CA TRP A 241 14.20 -25.17 14.33
C TRP A 241 13.97 -26.24 15.39
N GLN A 242 13.26 -27.31 15.04
CA GLN A 242 13.35 -28.60 15.75
C GLN A 242 12.50 -29.64 15.00
N SER A 243 13.15 -30.41 14.13
CA SER A 243 12.83 -31.83 13.85
C SER A 243 13.81 -32.41 12.83
N LEU A 244 15.08 -32.55 13.20
CA LEU A 244 15.96 -33.62 12.70
C LEU A 244 17.01 -33.88 13.78
N GLY A 245 16.64 -34.74 14.72
CA GLY A 245 17.54 -35.23 15.77
C GLY A 245 16.85 -36.30 16.61
N GLY A 246 17.11 -37.56 16.30
CA GLY A 246 16.92 -38.69 17.22
C GLY A 246 15.95 -39.78 16.76
N LEU A 247 16.44 -40.71 15.93
CA LEU A 247 16.70 -42.14 16.21
C LEU A 247 16.91 -42.91 14.90
#